data_AF-A0A5U8SZX3-F1
#
_entry.id   AF-A0A5U8SZX3-F1
#
_cell.length_a   1.000
_cell.length_b   1.000
_cell.length_c   1.000
_cell.angle_alpha   90.00
_cell.angle_beta   90.00
_cell.angle_gamma   90.00
#
_symmetry.space_group_name_H-M   'P 1'
#
loop_
_entity.id
_entity.type
_entity.pdbx_description
1 polymer ?
#
loop_
_entity_poly.entity_id
_entity_poly.type
_entity_poly.pdbx_seq_one_letter_code
_entity_poly.pdbx_strand_id
1 'polypeptide(L)'
;THHAFIVFGDDYQPVYISVTRKEWQVKPYVEAKKAEEEKKRQGVKDKGHSYHPEPDVEEIKGLGELKPGKKKTPKQGGAGKRARWVGDKGRKIYEWDYQHGELEGYRASDGQHLGAFDPKTGKQLKPADPERNIKKYL
;
A
#
# COMPACT_ATOMS: atom_id res chain seq x y z
N THR A 1 14.51 2.81 37.15
CA THR A 1 15.79 2.61 37.86
C THR A 1 15.78 1.21 38.44
N HIS A 2 16.58 0.29 37.88
CA HIS A 2 16.74 -1.04 38.44
C HIS A 2 18.04 -1.04 39.24
N HIS A 3 17.95 -1.16 40.56
CA HIS A 3 19.12 -1.31 41.43
C HIS A 3 19.25 -2.80 41.75
N ALA A 4 20.29 -3.43 41.22
CA ALA A 4 20.67 -4.79 41.62
C ALA A 4 21.68 -4.67 42.77
N PHE A 5 21.36 -5.24 43.92
CA PHE A 5 22.28 -5.37 45.05
C PHE A 5 22.78 -6.81 45.10
N ILE A 6 24.06 -7.01 44.79
CA ILE A 6 24.75 -8.29 45.02
C ILE A 6 25.40 -8.18 46.39
N VAL A 7 25.06 -9.07 47.33
CA VAL A 7 25.52 -9.03 48.72
C VAL A 7 26.71 -9.97 48.90
N PHE A 8 27.87 -9.42 49.26
CA PHE A 8 29.01 -10.17 49.81
C PHE A 8 29.79 -9.28 50.79
N GLY A 9 29.86 -9.70 52.06
CA GLY A 9 30.91 -9.38 53.07
C GLY A 9 31.17 -7.92 53.44
N ASP A 10 31.21 -7.64 54.74
CA ASP A 10 31.14 -6.31 55.38
C ASP A 10 32.31 -5.32 55.12
N ASP A 11 33.21 -5.58 54.18
CA ASP A 11 34.45 -4.80 54.01
C ASP A 11 34.68 -4.29 52.57
N TYR A 12 33.74 -3.55 51.97
CA TYR A 12 34.02 -2.84 50.71
C TYR A 12 33.31 -1.48 50.58
N GLN A 13 34.03 -0.49 50.05
CA GLN A 13 33.46 0.79 49.64
C GLN A 13 32.62 0.60 48.36
N PRO A 14 31.38 1.13 48.29
CA PRO A 14 30.56 1.00 47.10
C PRO A 14 31.18 1.78 45.94
N VAL A 15 31.63 1.08 44.90
CA VAL A 15 32.00 1.72 43.63
C VAL A 15 30.70 2.03 42.87
N TYR A 16 30.34 3.31 42.82
CA TYR A 16 29.13 3.76 42.15
C TYR A 16 29.33 3.75 40.63
N ILE A 17 29.00 2.64 39.97
CA ILE A 17 29.04 2.55 38.51
C ILE A 17 27.72 3.09 37.98
N SER A 18 27.68 4.40 37.70
CA SER A 18 26.53 4.98 37.01
C SER A 18 26.47 4.40 35.59
N VAL A 19 25.34 3.79 35.23
CA VAL A 19 25.06 3.35 33.84
C VAL A 19 24.66 4.57 33.02
N THR A 20 25.40 5.67 33.14
CA THR A 20 25.27 6.82 32.25
C THR A 20 25.73 6.38 30.87
N ARG A 21 24.80 6.35 29.91
CA ARG A 21 25.07 6.02 28.51
C ARG A 21 26.28 6.84 28.04
N LYS A 22 27.38 6.18 27.71
CA LYS A 22 28.67 6.84 27.39
C LYS A 22 28.47 7.81 26.23
N GLU A 23 29.16 8.96 26.26
CA GLU A 23 29.03 10.01 25.23
C GLU A 23 29.14 9.48 23.79
N TRP A 24 30.03 8.53 23.55
CA TRP A 24 30.26 7.94 22.22
C TRP A 24 29.06 7.13 21.69
N GLN A 25 28.16 6.69 22.58
CA GLN A 25 26.91 6.01 22.21
C GLN A 25 25.75 6.99 21.97
N VAL A 26 25.80 8.20 22.54
CA VAL A 26 24.74 9.23 22.36
C VAL A 26 25.03 10.17 21.20
N LYS A 27 26.30 10.54 20.96
CA LYS A 27 26.70 11.39 19.82
C LYS A 27 26.14 10.91 18.46
N PRO A 28 26.31 9.64 18.05
CA PRO A 28 25.76 9.18 16.77
C PRO A 28 24.23 9.20 16.74
N TYR A 29 23.57 8.98 17.88
CA TYR A 29 22.10 9.05 17.98
C TYR A 29 21.59 10.50 17.82
N VAL A 30 22.25 11.46 18.47
CA VAL A 30 21.90 12.89 18.39
C VAL A 30 22.21 13.44 16.99
N GLU A 31 23.32 13.06 16.39
CA GLU A 31 23.68 13.41 15.00
C GLU A 31 22.68 12.82 13.99
N ALA A 32 22.29 11.55 14.16
CA ALA A 32 21.27 10.93 13.31
C ALA A 32 19.89 11.59 13.46
N LYS A 33 19.48 11.93 14.69
CA LYS A 33 18.24 12.68 14.96
C LYS A 33 18.26 14.06 14.31
N LYS A 34 19.38 14.78 14.43
CA LYS A 34 19.55 16.11 13.84
C LYS A 34 19.55 16.06 12.32
N ALA A 35 20.20 15.04 11.73
CA ALA A 35 20.18 14.80 10.29
C ALA A 35 18.78 14.38 9.78
N GLU A 36 17.99 13.67 10.58
CA GLU A 36 16.60 13.31 10.28
C GLU A 36 15.64 14.52 10.34
N GLU A 37 15.87 15.45 11.27
CA GLU A 37 15.14 16.72 11.36
C GLU A 37 15.54 17.71 10.25
N GLU A 38 16.83 17.74 9.89
CA GLU A 38 17.38 18.62 8.86
C GLU A 38 17.03 18.13 7.43
N LYS A 39 16.82 16.82 7.25
CA LYS A 39 16.15 16.31 6.05
C LYS A 39 14.77 16.96 5.99
N LYS A 40 14.60 17.91 5.04
CA LYS A 40 13.30 18.51 4.72
C LYS A 40 12.26 17.42 4.59
N ARG A 41 11.47 17.21 5.64
CA ARG A 41 10.30 16.34 5.60
C ARG A 41 9.39 16.97 4.58
N GLN A 42 9.22 16.31 3.44
CA GLN A 42 8.15 16.69 2.53
C GLN A 42 6.87 16.57 3.35
N GLY A 43 6.23 17.71 3.65
CA GLY A 43 4.91 17.72 4.27
C GLY A 43 3.92 16.92 3.43
N VAL A 44 2.66 16.81 3.86
CA VAL A 44 1.60 16.27 3.00
C VAL A 44 1.66 17.03 1.67
N LYS A 45 2.15 16.37 0.61
CA LYS A 45 2.31 16.99 -0.70
C LYS A 45 0.96 17.57 -1.10
N ASP A 46 0.99 18.77 -1.66
CA ASP A 46 -0.19 19.38 -2.26
C ASP A 46 -0.91 18.38 -3.16
N LYS A 47 -2.24 18.48 -3.13
CA LYS A 47 -3.27 17.54 -3.62
C LYS A 47 -3.27 17.29 -5.15
N GLY A 48 -2.11 17.31 -5.80
CA GLY A 48 -1.90 16.75 -7.13
C GLY A 48 -1.73 15.24 -7.04
N HIS A 49 -2.80 14.52 -6.69
CA HIS A 49 -2.78 13.07 -6.76
C HIS A 49 -2.59 12.66 -8.21
N SER A 50 -1.46 12.03 -8.54
CA SER A 50 -1.17 11.43 -9.84
C SER A 50 -2.04 10.20 -10.14
N TYR A 51 -3.20 10.11 -9.50
CA TYR A 51 -4.10 8.97 -9.56
C TYR A 51 -5.44 9.42 -10.08
N HIS A 52 -6.02 8.61 -10.95
CA HIS A 52 -7.37 8.83 -11.42
C HIS A 52 -8.37 8.38 -10.35
N PRO A 53 -9.37 9.24 -10.01
CA PRO A 53 -10.40 8.87 -9.05
C PRO A 53 -11.18 7.66 -9.54
N GLU A 54 -11.65 6.84 -8.60
CA GLU A 54 -12.49 5.67 -8.89
C GLU A 54 -13.82 6.17 -9.48
N PRO A 55 -14.26 5.66 -10.65
CA PRO A 55 -15.56 6.02 -11.20
C PRO A 55 -16.66 5.41 -10.33
N ASP A 56 -17.77 6.13 -10.21
CA ASP A 56 -18.96 5.56 -9.58
C ASP A 56 -19.56 4.45 -10.47
N VAL A 57 -20.22 3.47 -9.83
CA VAL A 57 -20.80 2.31 -10.55
C VAL A 57 -21.76 2.75 -11.66
N GLU A 58 -22.49 3.84 -11.44
CA GLU A 58 -23.45 4.43 -12.38
C GLU A 58 -22.79 5.14 -13.57
N GLU A 59 -21.55 5.62 -13.38
CA GLU A 59 -20.76 6.23 -14.45
C GLU A 59 -20.16 5.18 -15.38
N ILE A 60 -20.00 3.94 -14.89
CA ILE A 60 -19.49 2.84 -15.69
C ILE A 60 -20.58 2.36 -16.65
N LYS A 61 -20.45 2.71 -17.93
CA LYS A 61 -21.41 2.38 -18.99
C LYS A 61 -20.77 1.46 -20.03
N GLY A 62 -21.61 0.77 -20.80
CA GLY A 62 -21.17 -0.08 -21.92
C GLY A 62 -20.59 -1.46 -21.53
N LEU A 63 -20.46 -1.77 -20.24
CA LEU A 63 -20.00 -3.08 -19.75
C LEU A 63 -21.14 -3.96 -19.19
N GLY A 64 -22.39 -3.56 -19.41
CA GLY A 64 -23.60 -4.22 -18.90
C GLY A 64 -23.84 -3.92 -17.42
N GLU A 65 -24.62 -4.79 -16.76
CA GLU A 65 -24.86 -4.68 -15.31
C GLU A 65 -23.59 -5.05 -14.53
N LEU A 66 -23.04 -4.07 -13.81
CA LEU A 66 -21.90 -4.25 -12.92
C LEU A 66 -22.33 -4.18 -11.47
N LYS A 67 -21.82 -5.10 -10.65
CA LYS A 67 -22.02 -5.11 -9.20
C LYS A 67 -20.69 -4.90 -8.48
N PRO A 68 -20.63 -4.06 -7.44
CA PRO A 68 -19.44 -3.94 -6.61
C PRO A 68 -19.01 -5.30 -6.05
N GLY A 69 -17.73 -5.63 -6.20
CA GLY A 69 -17.13 -6.86 -5.72
C GLY A 69 -16.17 -6.61 -4.55
N LYS A 70 -15.80 -7.69 -3.85
CA LYS A 70 -14.80 -7.62 -2.77
C LYS A 70 -13.44 -7.21 -3.33
N LYS A 71 -12.88 -6.11 -2.84
CA LYS A 71 -11.51 -5.65 -3.18
C LYS A 71 -10.49 -6.68 -2.67
N LYS A 72 -9.74 -7.34 -3.58
CA LYS A 72 -8.75 -8.38 -3.23
C LYS A 72 -7.33 -8.03 -3.69
N THR A 73 -7.16 -7.52 -4.91
CA THR A 73 -5.84 -7.20 -5.48
C THR A 73 -5.23 -5.98 -4.79
N PRO A 74 -3.98 -6.03 -4.29
CA PRO A 74 -3.31 -4.88 -3.71
C PRO A 74 -2.96 -3.82 -4.76
N LYS A 75 -2.94 -2.53 -4.37
CA LYS A 75 -2.45 -1.45 -5.24
C LYS A 75 -0.93 -1.47 -5.31
N GLN A 76 -0.36 -1.20 -6.49
CA GLN A 76 1.09 -1.11 -6.67
C GLN A 76 1.60 0.23 -6.14
N GLY A 77 2.60 0.20 -5.23
CA GLY A 77 3.26 1.41 -4.73
C GLY A 77 2.43 2.24 -3.74
N GLY A 78 1.37 1.70 -3.16
CA GLY A 78 0.53 2.42 -2.21
C GLY A 78 -0.21 1.52 -1.23
N ALA A 79 -0.97 2.13 -0.34
CA ALA A 79 -1.82 1.42 0.61
C ALA A 79 -3.19 1.08 -0.02
N GLY A 80 -3.73 -0.08 0.35
CA GLY A 80 -5.08 -0.51 -0.02
C GLY A 80 -5.16 -1.45 -1.23
N LYS A 81 -6.39 -1.71 -1.66
CA LYS A 81 -6.73 -2.69 -2.70
C LYS A 81 -7.44 -2.01 -3.87
N ARG A 82 -7.32 -2.61 -5.06
CA ARG A 82 -8.01 -2.14 -6.26
C ARG A 82 -9.52 -2.26 -6.10
N ALA A 83 -10.23 -1.27 -6.60
CA ALA A 83 -11.67 -1.36 -6.79
C ALA A 83 -11.98 -2.52 -7.71
N ARG A 84 -13.07 -3.22 -7.43
CA ARG A 84 -13.46 -4.41 -8.17
C ARG A 84 -14.95 -4.37 -8.43
N TRP A 85 -15.34 -4.67 -9.67
CA TRP A 85 -16.71 -4.91 -10.08
C TRP A 85 -16.81 -6.28 -10.74
N VAL A 86 -17.99 -6.85 -10.65
CA VAL A 86 -18.33 -8.14 -11.24
C VAL A 86 -19.44 -7.90 -12.25
N GLY A 87 -19.18 -8.27 -13.49
CA GLY A 87 -20.09 -8.11 -14.61
C GLY A 87 -20.46 -9.44 -15.24
N ASP A 88 -21.34 -9.37 -16.24
CA ASP A 88 -21.75 -10.51 -17.06
C ASP A 88 -22.19 -11.73 -16.21
N LYS A 89 -23.08 -11.47 -15.24
CA LYS A 89 -23.59 -12.46 -14.28
C LYS A 89 -22.51 -13.22 -13.50
N GLY A 90 -21.37 -12.59 -13.22
CA GLY A 90 -20.28 -13.24 -12.47
C GLY A 90 -19.16 -13.80 -13.33
N ARG A 91 -19.25 -13.72 -14.66
CA ARG A 91 -18.25 -14.32 -15.57
C ARG A 91 -17.07 -13.40 -15.84
N LYS A 92 -17.22 -12.10 -15.59
CA LYS A 92 -16.17 -11.09 -15.79
C LYS A 92 -15.94 -10.29 -14.52
N ILE A 93 -14.68 -9.98 -14.27
CA ILE A 93 -14.22 -9.13 -13.17
C ILE A 93 -13.57 -7.90 -13.80
N TYR A 94 -13.86 -6.73 -13.28
CA TYR A 94 -13.25 -5.48 -13.70
C TYR A 94 -12.55 -4.85 -12.51
N GLU A 95 -11.29 -4.43 -12.67
CA GLU A 95 -10.55 -3.70 -11.64
C GLU A 95 -10.14 -2.31 -12.11
N TRP A 96 -10.17 -1.33 -11.22
CA TRP A 96 -9.74 0.03 -11.55
C TRP A 96 -8.22 0.14 -11.55
N ASP A 97 -7.67 0.62 -12.66
CA ASP A 97 -6.29 1.08 -12.72
C ASP A 97 -6.21 2.57 -12.36
N TYR A 98 -5.80 2.83 -11.12
CA TYR A 98 -5.62 4.18 -10.60
C TYR A 98 -4.51 4.97 -11.33
N GLN A 99 -3.59 4.32 -12.05
CA GLN A 99 -2.52 5.00 -12.78
C GLN A 99 -2.98 5.52 -14.14
N HIS A 100 -3.79 4.74 -14.84
CA HIS A 100 -4.19 5.05 -16.22
C HIS A 100 -5.63 5.55 -16.32
N GLY A 101 -6.46 5.35 -15.30
CA GLY A 101 -7.87 5.73 -15.33
C GLY A 101 -8.71 4.83 -16.23
N GLU A 102 -8.39 3.54 -16.29
CA GLU A 102 -9.08 2.55 -17.12
C GLU A 102 -9.53 1.34 -16.29
N LEU A 103 -10.54 0.62 -16.80
CA LEU A 103 -11.01 -0.64 -16.21
C LEU A 103 -10.29 -1.82 -16.84
N GLU A 104 -9.52 -2.55 -16.06
CA GLU A 104 -8.92 -3.80 -16.51
C GLU A 104 -9.90 -4.96 -16.33
N GLY A 105 -10.25 -5.62 -17.43
CA GLY A 105 -11.13 -6.77 -17.43
C GLY A 105 -10.36 -8.07 -17.26
N TYR A 106 -10.95 -8.99 -16.50
CA TYR A 106 -10.43 -10.32 -16.24
C TYR A 106 -11.55 -11.35 -16.32
N ARG A 107 -11.24 -12.56 -16.77
CA ARG A 107 -12.19 -13.68 -16.76
C ARG A 107 -12.29 -14.25 -15.35
N ALA A 108 -13.51 -14.45 -14.85
CA ALA A 108 -13.73 -14.89 -13.46
C ALA A 108 -13.31 -16.34 -13.19
N SER A 109 -13.22 -17.19 -14.22
CA SER A 109 -12.89 -18.61 -14.06
C SER A 109 -11.39 -18.86 -13.82
N ASP A 110 -10.53 -18.21 -14.58
CA ASP A 110 -9.07 -18.42 -14.58
C ASP A 110 -8.29 -17.17 -14.15
N GLY A 111 -8.96 -16.01 -14.09
CA GLY A 111 -8.34 -14.72 -13.78
C GLY A 111 -7.55 -14.14 -14.94
N GLN A 112 -7.69 -14.66 -16.16
CA GLN A 112 -6.91 -14.20 -17.32
C GLN A 112 -7.34 -12.80 -17.75
N HIS A 113 -6.38 -11.95 -18.12
CA HIS A 113 -6.66 -10.59 -18.58
C HIS A 113 -7.39 -10.61 -19.93
N LEU A 114 -8.46 -9.81 -20.02
CA LEU A 114 -9.31 -9.66 -21.21
C LEU A 114 -9.04 -8.36 -21.97
N GLY A 115 -8.31 -7.42 -21.36
CA GLY A 115 -8.01 -6.11 -21.91
C GLY A 115 -8.39 -4.97 -20.96
N ALA A 116 -8.05 -3.75 -21.37
CA ALA A 116 -8.47 -2.54 -20.69
C ALA A 116 -9.68 -1.92 -21.39
N PHE A 117 -10.60 -1.34 -20.63
CA PHE A 117 -11.85 -0.76 -21.08
C PHE A 117 -12.01 0.66 -20.55
N ASP A 118 -12.59 1.53 -21.37
CA ASP A 118 -12.98 2.86 -20.96
C ASP A 118 -14.22 2.77 -20.04
N PRO A 119 -14.20 3.32 -18.81
CA PRO A 119 -15.35 3.29 -17.92
C PRO A 119 -16.58 4.01 -18.50
N LYS A 120 -16.41 5.10 -19.26
CA LYS A 120 -17.54 5.93 -19.73
C LYS A 120 -18.24 5.32 -20.93
N THR A 121 -17.51 4.62 -21.78
CA THR A 121 -18.02 4.09 -23.06
C THR A 121 -18.10 2.57 -23.10
N GLY A 122 -17.36 1.87 -22.23
CA GLY A 122 -17.21 0.42 -22.24
C GLY A 122 -16.37 -0.09 -23.42
N LYS A 123 -15.78 0.82 -24.22
CA LYS A 123 -14.95 0.44 -25.36
C LYS A 123 -13.63 -0.16 -24.88
N GLN A 124 -13.20 -1.21 -25.56
CA GLN A 124 -11.91 -1.81 -25.31
C GLN A 124 -10.79 -0.88 -25.80
N LEU A 125 -9.92 -0.45 -24.89
CA LEU A 125 -8.76 0.40 -25.15
C LEU A 125 -7.51 -0.44 -25.47
N LYS A 126 -7.32 -1.53 -24.75
CA LYS A 126 -6.16 -2.43 -24.91
C LYS A 126 -6.61 -3.87 -25.10
N PRO A 127 -5.91 -4.65 -25.95
CA PRO A 127 -6.19 -6.06 -26.12
C PRO A 127 -5.87 -6.87 -24.85
N ALA A 128 -6.30 -8.12 -24.84
CA ALA A 128 -5.92 -9.07 -23.79
C ALA A 128 -4.40 -9.27 -23.74
N ASP A 129 -3.87 -9.44 -22.53
CA ASP A 129 -2.45 -9.64 -22.29
C ASP A 129 -2.26 -10.99 -21.59
N PRO A 130 -1.67 -12.01 -22.24
CA PRO A 130 -1.49 -13.33 -21.66
C PRO A 130 -0.61 -13.35 -20.41
N GLU A 131 0.31 -12.39 -20.26
CA GLU A 131 1.23 -12.33 -19.11
C GLU A 131 0.52 -11.81 -17.85
N ARG A 132 -0.65 -11.17 -18.01
CA ARG A 132 -1.40 -10.56 -16.92
C ARG A 132 -2.55 -11.45 -16.47
N ASN A 133 -2.61 -11.70 -15.16
CA ASN A 133 -3.69 -12.46 -14.54
C ASN A 133 -3.90 -12.06 -13.07
N ILE A 134 -5.10 -12.32 -12.58
CA ILE A 134 -5.51 -12.13 -11.18
C ILE A 134 -5.87 -13.45 -10.49
N LYS A 135 -5.39 -14.60 -10.99
CA LYS A 135 -5.77 -15.93 -10.48
C LYS A 135 -5.57 -16.06 -8.97
N LYS A 136 -4.48 -15.49 -8.45
CA LYS A 136 -4.16 -15.44 -7.02
C LYS A 136 -5.18 -14.67 -6.17
N TYR A 137 -5.95 -13.78 -6.81
CA TYR A 137 -6.84 -12.82 -6.17
C TYR A 137 -8.30 -12.97 -6.62
N LEU A 138 -8.69 -14.08 -7.25
CA LEU A 138 -10.10 -14.36 -7.58
C LEU A 138 -10.96 -14.39 -6.31
#